data_AF-A0A929VPR0-F1
#
_entry.id   AF-A0A929VPR0-F1
#
_cell.length_a   1.000
_cell.length_b   1.000
_cell.length_c   1.000
_cell.angle_alpha   90.00
_cell.angle_beta   90.00
_cell.angle_gamma   90.00
#
_symmetry.space_group_name_H-M   'P 1'
#
loop_
_entity.id
_entity.type
_entity.pdbx_description
1 polymer ?
#
loop_
_entity_poly.entity_id
_entity_poly.type
_entity_poly.pdbx_seq_one_letter_code
_entity_poly.pdbx_strand_id
1 'polypeptide(L)'
;MKKSILTMLISLSALSLGTSAQAAPAPGDNFAYANEQFADIQMLRYKVEGFDRLSLRQKTLIYHLSEAALAGRDILYDQNGRYNLRLRDMLETVYRDYRGDRKSKDFQAFVTYLKRFWFSSGLHHHYGNEKFVPGFSEQWLRTTLRSLNYTLDEALYPVIFDPNVMKMRTNQKDGEDLVLTSAGNYYGPDVTQAEAEEFYAQRKPAADPRPIMMGMNSRLVRGQFGFLEENVWREGGLYGAAITQIIKHLEAAIPFAENPDQAAVIRRLIEFYRTGDLRTFDHYSIQWLKDVKSNVDFVNGFIESYGDPLGMKASWESIVNFKDVAATERAHTLALNAQWFEDHSPVDPRFKKKEVKGVSAKVITAAILAGDLYPSTAIGINLPNSDWVRRDFGSKSVTISNLTDAYAKAAHGSGMDKEFIIDEPTRQLILKYGDR
;
A
#
# COMPACT_ATOMS: atom_id res chain seq x y z
N MET A 1 37.16 43.95 47.24
CA MET A 1 37.82 42.67 46.88
C MET A 1 37.09 42.12 45.65
N LYS A 2 37.46 42.48 44.42
CA LYS A 2 38.54 41.93 43.56
C LYS A 2 38.51 40.39 43.40
N LYS A 3 38.03 39.93 42.23
CA LYS A 3 38.60 38.95 41.24
C LYS A 3 37.43 38.16 40.58
N SER A 4 37.03 38.47 39.34
CA SER A 4 37.59 38.12 38.01
C SER A 4 37.43 36.66 37.57
N ILE A 5 36.61 36.49 36.50
CA ILE A 5 36.90 35.84 35.21
C ILE A 5 37.23 34.33 35.21
N LEU A 6 36.41 33.51 34.52
CA LEU A 6 36.84 32.88 33.26
C LEU A 6 35.64 32.37 32.42
N THR A 7 35.44 33.05 31.31
CA THR A 7 34.67 32.63 30.13
C THR A 7 35.42 31.48 29.44
N MET A 8 34.75 30.38 29.09
CA MET A 8 35.28 29.42 28.12
C MET A 8 34.28 29.32 26.96
N LEU A 9 34.56 30.12 25.93
CA LEU A 9 34.08 29.86 24.57
C LEU A 9 34.81 28.61 24.06
N ILE A 10 34.07 27.58 23.67
CA ILE A 10 34.55 26.56 22.75
C ILE A 10 33.84 26.80 21.44
N SER A 11 34.51 27.53 20.56
CA SER A 11 34.27 27.54 19.12
C SER A 11 34.69 26.19 18.55
N LEU A 12 33.73 25.37 18.11
CA LEU A 12 34.01 24.24 17.23
C LEU A 12 33.39 24.52 15.86
N SER A 13 34.17 25.17 15.02
CA SER A 13 34.00 25.13 13.57
C SER A 13 34.51 23.77 13.07
N ALA A 14 33.61 22.86 12.70
CA ALA A 14 33.95 21.69 11.91
C ALA A 14 33.11 21.70 10.62
N LEU A 15 33.82 21.86 9.51
CA LEU A 15 33.30 21.79 8.15
C LEU A 15 32.60 20.45 7.89
N SER A 16 31.52 20.55 7.13
CA SER A 16 30.86 19.49 6.39
C SER A 16 31.82 18.60 5.60
N LEU A 17 31.78 17.31 5.87
CA LEU A 17 31.87 16.25 4.87
C LEU A 17 30.83 15.20 5.26
N GLY A 18 29.66 15.26 4.61
CA GLY A 18 28.66 14.22 4.70
C GLY A 18 29.22 12.95 4.07
N THR A 19 29.62 12.00 4.89
CA THR A 19 29.73 10.60 4.48
C THR A 19 28.51 9.89 5.04
N SER A 20 27.53 9.64 4.16
CA SER A 20 26.55 8.58 4.38
C SER A 20 27.32 7.30 4.70
N ALA A 21 27.32 6.90 5.96
CA ALA A 21 27.90 5.63 6.38
C ALA A 21 27.03 4.52 5.79
N GLN A 22 27.40 4.07 4.59
CA GLN A 22 26.86 2.89 3.98
C GLN A 22 27.25 1.70 4.85
N ALA A 23 26.25 0.99 5.37
CA ALA A 23 26.44 -0.25 6.09
C ALA A 23 27.23 -1.24 5.22
N ALA A 24 28.29 -1.83 5.78
CA ALA A 24 29.05 -2.87 5.11
C ALA A 24 28.20 -4.16 5.06
N PRO A 25 27.99 -4.77 3.88
CA PRO A 25 27.20 -5.99 3.76
C PRO A 25 27.90 -7.19 4.41
N ALA A 26 27.10 -8.16 4.87
CA ALA A 26 27.57 -9.45 5.34
C ALA A 26 28.38 -10.19 4.24
N PRO A 27 29.38 -11.04 4.60
CA PRO A 27 30.29 -11.63 3.61
C PRO A 27 29.53 -12.53 2.63
N GLY A 28 29.58 -12.20 1.33
CA GLY A 28 29.10 -13.06 0.23
C GLY A 28 27.87 -12.54 -0.52
N ASP A 29 27.21 -11.48 -0.04
CA ASP A 29 26.06 -10.87 -0.72
C ASP A 29 26.28 -9.38 -0.98
N ASN A 30 26.70 -9.03 -2.20
CA ASN A 30 26.89 -7.64 -2.62
C ASN A 30 25.56 -6.92 -2.96
N PHE A 31 24.41 -7.51 -2.60
CA PHE A 31 23.12 -6.87 -2.84
C PHE A 31 22.87 -5.74 -1.85
N ALA A 32 22.79 -4.51 -2.37
CA ALA A 32 22.45 -3.35 -1.56
C ALA A 32 20.93 -3.26 -1.34
N TYR A 33 20.50 -3.61 -0.13
CA TYR A 33 19.10 -3.58 0.34
C TYR A 33 18.58 -2.16 0.55
N ALA A 34 19.45 -1.18 0.77
CA ALA A 34 19.09 0.23 0.91
C ALA A 34 20.09 1.11 0.15
N ASN A 35 19.59 1.97 -0.73
CA ASN A 35 20.43 2.84 -1.57
C ASN A 35 20.04 4.32 -1.56
N GLU A 36 18.83 4.64 -1.08
CA GLU A 36 18.30 5.98 -1.18
C GLU A 36 17.47 6.33 0.04
N GLN A 37 17.69 7.54 0.55
CA GLN A 37 16.92 8.13 1.65
C GLN A 37 16.62 9.59 1.27
N PHE A 38 15.39 10.02 1.53
CA PHE A 38 14.96 11.41 1.32
C PHE A 38 13.86 11.74 2.32
N ALA A 39 13.84 12.98 2.82
CA ALA A 39 12.94 13.37 3.90
C ALA A 39 12.97 12.33 5.06
N ASP A 40 11.80 11.80 5.40
CA ASP A 40 11.51 10.79 6.42
C ASP A 40 11.45 9.36 5.88
N ILE A 41 11.84 9.14 4.61
CA ILE A 41 11.65 7.87 3.89
C ILE A 41 13.00 7.23 3.54
N GLN A 42 13.13 5.94 3.81
CA GLN A 42 14.21 5.08 3.32
C GLN A 42 13.67 4.09 2.29
N MET A 43 14.25 4.09 1.08
CA MET A 43 13.88 3.16 0.03
C MET A 43 14.68 1.86 0.16
N LEU A 44 13.95 0.77 0.33
CA LEU A 44 14.51 -0.58 0.39
C LEU A 44 14.28 -1.36 -0.90
N ARG A 45 15.08 -2.40 -1.09
CA ARG A 45 14.99 -3.39 -2.17
C ARG A 45 14.91 -4.78 -1.57
N TYR A 46 14.12 -5.65 -2.17
CA TYR A 46 14.02 -7.05 -1.79
C TYR A 46 14.46 -7.96 -2.93
N LYS A 47 14.91 -9.16 -2.59
CA LYS A 47 15.21 -10.22 -3.58
C LYS A 47 13.97 -11.07 -3.82
N VAL A 48 13.87 -11.61 -5.02
CA VAL A 48 12.82 -12.58 -5.37
C VAL A 48 13.45 -13.98 -5.39
N GLU A 49 13.92 -14.44 -4.23
CA GLU A 49 14.64 -15.71 -4.10
C GLU A 49 13.79 -16.90 -4.53
N GLY A 50 14.40 -17.84 -5.25
CA GLY A 50 13.70 -19.02 -5.78
C GLY A 50 13.03 -18.81 -7.14
N PHE A 51 12.90 -17.56 -7.63
CA PHE A 51 12.29 -17.29 -8.94
C PHE A 51 12.96 -18.05 -10.08
N ASP A 52 14.30 -18.16 -10.08
CA ASP A 52 15.05 -18.87 -11.12
C ASP A 52 14.71 -20.35 -11.23
N ARG A 53 14.25 -20.98 -10.13
CA ARG A 53 13.88 -22.39 -10.07
C ARG A 53 12.47 -22.67 -10.59
N LEU A 54 11.66 -21.64 -10.79
CA LEU A 54 10.31 -21.77 -11.35
C LEU A 54 10.37 -22.24 -12.81
N SER A 55 9.38 -23.03 -13.21
CA SER A 55 9.20 -23.42 -14.60
C SER A 55 8.93 -22.20 -15.48
N LEU A 56 9.21 -22.30 -16.79
CA LEU A 56 8.89 -21.22 -17.74
C LEU A 56 7.39 -20.86 -17.67
N ARG A 57 6.50 -21.86 -17.55
CA ARG A 57 5.06 -21.65 -17.39
C ARG A 57 4.73 -20.76 -16.18
N GLN A 58 5.31 -21.06 -15.02
CA GLN A 58 5.11 -20.27 -13.80
C GLN A 58 5.70 -18.86 -13.92
N LYS A 59 6.87 -18.71 -14.54
CA LYS A 59 7.48 -17.40 -14.80
C LYS A 59 6.59 -16.54 -15.70
N THR A 60 6.01 -17.13 -16.76
CA THR A 60 5.08 -16.43 -17.65
C THR A 60 3.77 -16.07 -16.94
N LEU A 61 3.25 -16.95 -16.09
CA LEU A 61 2.09 -16.65 -15.23
C LEU A 61 2.39 -15.44 -14.33
N ILE A 62 3.50 -15.46 -13.60
CA ILE A 62 3.92 -14.35 -12.73
C ILE A 62 4.09 -13.06 -13.54
N TYR A 63 4.71 -13.12 -14.72
CA TYR A 63 4.87 -11.95 -15.59
C TYR A 63 3.52 -11.29 -15.91
N HIS A 64 2.55 -12.06 -16.41
CA HIS A 64 1.25 -11.50 -16.75
C HIS A 64 0.47 -10.98 -15.53
N LEU A 65 0.54 -11.69 -14.39
CA LEU A 65 -0.05 -11.20 -13.14
C LEU A 65 0.63 -9.91 -12.66
N SER A 66 1.95 -9.77 -12.85
CA SER A 66 2.71 -8.58 -12.48
C SER A 66 2.35 -7.38 -13.36
N GLU A 67 2.17 -7.58 -14.67
CA GLU A 67 1.70 -6.51 -15.55
C GLU A 67 0.27 -6.07 -15.19
N ALA A 68 -0.60 -7.02 -14.82
CA ALA A 68 -1.93 -6.70 -14.28
C ALA A 68 -1.85 -5.92 -12.96
N ALA A 69 -0.84 -6.17 -12.12
CA ALA A 69 -0.59 -5.39 -10.91
C ALA A 69 -0.15 -3.96 -11.23
N LEU A 70 0.83 -3.79 -12.13
CA LEU A 70 1.37 -2.47 -12.46
C LEU A 70 0.34 -1.56 -13.16
N ALA A 71 -0.58 -2.14 -13.93
CA ALA A 71 -1.66 -1.40 -14.61
C ALA A 71 -2.61 -0.65 -13.66
N GLY A 72 -2.70 -1.05 -12.39
CA GLY A 72 -3.60 -0.43 -11.40
C GLY A 72 -3.03 0.78 -10.65
N ARG A 73 -1.76 1.16 -10.87
CA ARG A 73 -1.11 2.27 -10.12
C ARG A 73 -1.94 3.55 -10.11
N ASP A 74 -2.47 3.95 -11.26
CA ASP A 74 -3.17 5.23 -11.42
C ASP A 74 -4.53 5.27 -10.73
N ILE A 75 -5.13 4.10 -10.47
CA ILE A 75 -6.35 3.96 -9.69
C ILE A 75 -6.13 4.50 -8.28
N LEU A 76 -5.06 4.06 -7.61
CA LEU A 76 -4.77 4.49 -6.24
C LEU A 76 -4.46 6.00 -6.16
N TYR A 77 -3.71 6.54 -7.12
CA TYR A 77 -3.45 7.99 -7.14
C TYR A 77 -4.76 8.77 -7.16
N ASP A 78 -5.69 8.39 -8.04
CA ASP A 78 -6.98 9.08 -8.12
C ASP A 78 -7.87 8.83 -6.89
N GLN A 79 -7.85 7.63 -6.31
CA GLN A 79 -8.53 7.32 -5.04
C GLN A 79 -8.00 8.18 -3.88
N ASN A 80 -6.69 8.40 -3.81
CA ASN A 80 -6.07 9.23 -2.78
C ASN A 80 -6.32 10.74 -2.96
N GLY A 81 -6.88 11.17 -4.10
CA GLY A 81 -7.18 12.58 -4.33
C GLY A 81 -7.45 12.92 -5.79
N ARG A 82 -8.54 13.67 -6.05
CA ARG A 82 -9.03 14.06 -7.38
C ARG A 82 -8.09 14.90 -8.26
N TYR A 83 -7.02 15.42 -7.66
CA TYR A 83 -6.01 16.23 -8.34
C TYR A 83 -4.70 15.47 -8.53
N ASN A 84 -4.52 14.31 -7.89
CA ASN A 84 -3.23 13.62 -7.81
C ASN A 84 -2.66 13.26 -9.19
N LEU A 85 -3.47 12.76 -10.13
CA LEU A 85 -2.97 12.41 -11.47
C LEU A 85 -2.51 13.64 -12.26
N ARG A 86 -3.27 14.75 -12.20
CA ARG A 86 -2.91 16.02 -12.84
C ARG A 86 -1.65 16.63 -12.22
N LEU A 87 -1.57 16.60 -10.89
CA LEU A 87 -0.39 17.08 -10.17
C LEU A 87 0.83 16.20 -10.48
N ARG A 88 0.67 14.88 -10.53
CA ARG A 88 1.74 13.97 -10.90
C ARG A 88 2.29 14.28 -12.29
N ASP A 89 1.42 14.41 -13.29
CA ASP A 89 1.81 14.75 -14.66
C ASP A 89 2.60 16.07 -14.73
N MET A 90 2.11 17.10 -14.02
CA MET A 90 2.81 18.39 -13.92
C MET A 90 4.19 18.23 -13.25
N LEU A 91 4.27 17.56 -12.11
CA LEU A 91 5.52 17.39 -11.37
C LEU A 91 6.53 16.54 -12.18
N GLU A 92 6.08 15.46 -12.82
CA GLU A 92 6.92 14.60 -13.66
C GLU A 92 7.42 15.35 -14.90
N THR A 93 6.58 16.20 -15.50
CA THR A 93 6.96 17.07 -16.61
C THR A 93 8.01 18.09 -16.19
N VAL A 94 7.82 18.77 -15.05
CA VAL A 94 8.84 19.67 -14.49
C VAL A 94 10.14 18.92 -14.25
N TYR A 95 10.11 17.76 -13.59
CA TYR A 95 11.32 16.99 -13.29
C TYR A 95 12.11 16.57 -14.54
N ARG A 96 11.42 16.09 -15.57
CA ARG A 96 12.00 15.59 -16.81
C ARG A 96 12.55 16.73 -17.66
N ASP A 97 11.79 17.81 -17.81
CA ASP A 97 12.02 18.82 -18.83
C ASP A 97 12.71 20.09 -18.28
N TYR A 98 12.91 20.21 -16.96
CA TYR A 98 13.61 21.33 -16.34
C TYR A 98 15.00 21.59 -16.95
N ARG A 99 15.20 22.82 -17.44
CA ARG A 99 16.46 23.30 -18.05
C ARG A 99 17.29 24.21 -17.15
N GLY A 100 16.80 24.55 -15.97
CA GLY A 100 17.54 25.36 -15.00
C GLY A 100 18.62 24.57 -14.25
N ASP A 101 19.21 25.22 -13.24
CA ASP A 101 20.22 24.56 -12.40
C ASP A 101 19.60 23.50 -11.49
N ARG A 102 19.85 22.22 -11.79
CA ARG A 102 19.39 21.09 -10.98
C ARG A 102 20.07 21.00 -9.62
N LYS A 103 21.13 21.77 -9.35
CA LYS A 103 21.75 21.87 -8.02
C LYS A 103 21.16 23.00 -7.17
N SER A 104 20.27 23.81 -7.74
CA SER A 104 19.59 24.89 -7.00
C SER A 104 18.75 24.34 -5.84
N LYS A 105 18.62 25.13 -4.77
CA LYS A 105 17.86 24.75 -3.58
C LYS A 105 16.39 24.44 -3.91
N ASP A 106 15.75 25.28 -4.74
CA ASP A 106 14.36 25.07 -5.13
C ASP A 106 14.18 23.77 -5.91
N PHE A 107 15.06 23.46 -6.87
CA PHE A 107 14.94 22.21 -7.63
C PHE A 107 15.18 20.98 -6.75
N GLN A 108 16.14 21.02 -5.82
CA GLN A 108 16.37 19.91 -4.88
C GLN A 108 15.18 19.71 -3.91
N ALA A 109 14.58 20.80 -3.44
CA ALA A 109 13.36 20.75 -2.63
C ALA A 109 12.18 20.20 -3.43
N PHE A 110 12.05 20.61 -4.69
CA PHE A 110 11.06 20.07 -5.63
C PHE A 110 11.25 18.56 -5.87
N VAL A 111 12.48 18.11 -6.10
CA VAL A 111 12.79 16.67 -6.27
C VAL A 111 12.40 15.89 -5.02
N THR A 112 12.67 16.43 -3.83
CA THR A 112 12.26 15.79 -2.56
C THR A 112 10.74 15.71 -2.46
N TYR A 113 10.01 16.78 -2.80
CA TYR A 113 8.55 16.79 -2.83
C TYR A 113 7.98 15.75 -3.81
N LEU A 114 8.50 15.67 -5.04
CA LEU A 114 8.09 14.69 -6.04
C LEU A 114 8.36 13.25 -5.57
N LYS A 115 9.50 12.98 -4.94
CA LYS A 115 9.79 11.65 -4.39
C LYS A 115 8.81 11.25 -3.29
N ARG A 116 8.45 12.16 -2.37
CA ARG A 116 7.40 11.94 -1.37
C ARG A 116 6.03 11.70 -2.01
N PHE A 117 5.72 12.47 -3.07
CA PHE A 117 4.51 12.32 -3.85
C PHE A 117 4.40 10.94 -4.52
N TRP A 118 5.51 10.46 -5.12
CA TRP A 118 5.58 9.11 -5.68
C TRP A 118 5.43 8.02 -4.62
N PHE A 119 6.11 8.19 -3.48
CA PHE A 119 6.10 7.24 -2.39
C PHE A 119 4.72 7.10 -1.74
N SER A 120 3.98 8.19 -1.63
CA SER A 120 2.70 8.19 -0.92
C SER A 120 1.49 8.09 -1.85
N SER A 121 1.72 7.88 -3.15
CA SER A 121 0.68 7.83 -4.19
C SER A 121 -0.26 9.05 -4.13
N GLY A 122 0.29 10.25 -3.88
CA GLY A 122 -0.48 11.48 -3.71
C GLY A 122 0.23 12.57 -2.91
N LEU A 123 -0.48 13.67 -2.65
CA LEU A 123 0.02 14.87 -1.95
C LEU A 123 0.05 14.80 -0.41
N HIS A 124 -0.24 13.64 0.17
CA HIS A 124 -0.32 13.44 1.62
C HIS A 124 0.65 12.39 2.10
N HIS A 125 1.07 12.49 3.35
CA HIS A 125 1.93 11.51 3.99
C HIS A 125 1.23 10.15 4.09
N HIS A 126 1.86 9.09 3.57
CA HIS A 126 1.32 7.74 3.55
C HIS A 126 0.85 7.21 4.93
N TYR A 127 1.59 7.55 5.99
CA TYR A 127 1.28 7.14 7.37
C TYR A 127 0.37 8.14 8.12
N GLY A 128 0.82 9.39 8.32
CA GLY A 128 0.09 10.39 9.11
C GLY A 128 -1.09 11.07 8.39
N ASN A 129 -1.27 10.85 7.10
CA ASN A 129 -2.32 11.44 6.25
C ASN A 129 -2.27 12.96 6.07
N GLU A 130 -1.33 13.68 6.68
CA GLU A 130 -1.20 15.13 6.53
C GLU A 130 -0.65 15.52 5.15
N LYS A 131 -1.11 16.66 4.63
CA LYS A 131 -0.62 17.19 3.35
C LYS A 131 0.85 17.59 3.44
N PHE A 132 1.61 17.32 2.38
CA PHE A 132 2.98 17.79 2.27
C PHE A 132 3.06 19.32 2.16
N VAL A 133 4.05 19.89 2.85
CA VAL A 133 4.44 21.29 2.66
C VAL A 133 5.55 21.36 1.62
N PRO A 134 5.38 22.09 0.50
CA PRO A 134 6.42 22.27 -0.50
C PRO A 134 7.63 23.04 0.06
N GLY A 135 8.84 22.56 -0.21
CA GLY A 135 10.09 23.25 0.14
C GLY A 135 10.57 24.27 -0.91
N PHE A 136 9.76 24.55 -1.92
CA PHE A 136 10.01 25.50 -3.00
C PHE A 136 8.84 26.50 -3.07
N SER A 137 9.08 27.70 -3.61
CA SER A 137 8.04 28.73 -3.66
C SER A 137 7.04 28.53 -4.81
N GLU A 138 5.81 29.02 -4.62
CA GLU A 138 4.81 29.11 -5.69
C GLU A 138 5.34 29.90 -6.89
N GLN A 139 6.04 31.02 -6.64
CA GLN A 139 6.63 31.84 -7.70
C GLN A 139 7.66 31.07 -8.53
N TRP A 140 8.47 30.23 -7.89
CA TRP A 140 9.44 29.37 -8.58
C TRP A 140 8.73 28.36 -9.48
N LEU A 141 7.66 27.73 -8.98
CA LEU A 141 6.88 26.78 -9.78
C LEU A 141 6.23 27.49 -10.97
N ARG A 142 5.58 28.64 -10.76
CA ARG A 142 4.97 29.45 -11.83
C ARG A 142 5.98 29.86 -12.90
N THR A 143 7.18 30.24 -12.51
CA THR A 143 8.25 30.64 -13.44
C THR A 143 8.75 29.42 -14.22
N THR A 144 8.91 28.29 -13.55
CA THR A 144 9.33 27.03 -14.16
C THR A 144 8.30 26.54 -15.19
N LEU A 145 7.02 26.49 -14.82
CA LEU A 145 5.95 26.07 -15.73
C LEU A 145 5.84 26.98 -16.96
N ARG A 146 5.96 28.32 -16.78
CA ARG A 146 6.03 29.27 -17.90
C ARG A 146 7.21 28.99 -18.84
N SER A 147 8.39 28.67 -18.30
CA SER A 147 9.56 28.34 -19.13
C SER A 147 9.39 27.03 -19.94
N LEU A 148 8.50 26.14 -19.49
CA LEU A 148 8.18 24.88 -20.14
C LEU A 148 6.95 24.97 -21.06
N ASN A 149 6.35 26.17 -21.22
CA ASN A 149 5.06 26.36 -21.87
C ASN A 149 3.95 25.45 -21.31
N TYR A 150 4.02 25.12 -20.02
CA TYR A 150 3.02 24.32 -19.32
C TYR A 150 2.03 25.24 -18.60
N THR A 151 0.73 25.04 -18.82
CA THR A 151 -0.33 25.80 -18.13
C THR A 151 -0.98 24.90 -17.09
N LEU A 152 -0.83 25.26 -15.81
CA LEU A 152 -1.53 24.62 -14.69
C LEU A 152 -2.79 25.41 -14.37
N ASP A 153 -3.89 24.71 -14.08
CA ASP A 153 -5.12 25.31 -13.56
C ASP A 153 -4.82 26.12 -12.27
N GLU A 154 -5.25 27.37 -12.22
CA GLU A 154 -5.02 28.26 -11.07
C GLU A 154 -5.59 27.68 -9.77
N ALA A 155 -6.65 26.89 -9.84
CA ALA A 155 -7.23 26.21 -8.68
C ALA A 155 -6.29 25.18 -8.03
N LEU A 156 -5.22 24.74 -8.72
CA LEU A 156 -4.27 23.76 -8.20
C LEU A 156 -3.14 24.36 -7.37
N TYR A 157 -2.86 25.67 -7.47
CA TYR A 157 -1.85 26.29 -6.62
C TYR A 157 -2.25 26.25 -5.13
N PRO A 158 -3.48 26.60 -4.72
CA PRO A 158 -3.91 26.42 -3.33
C PRO A 158 -3.84 24.95 -2.86
N VAL A 159 -4.15 23.99 -3.74
CA VAL A 159 -4.03 22.57 -3.41
C VAL A 159 -2.59 22.20 -3.03
N ILE A 160 -1.59 22.78 -3.71
CA ILE A 160 -0.16 22.54 -3.43
C ILE A 160 0.32 23.36 -2.21
N PHE A 161 -0.03 24.66 -2.14
CA PHE A 161 0.64 25.62 -1.26
C PHE A 161 -0.17 26.10 -0.05
N ASP A 162 -1.51 26.09 -0.09
CA ASP A 162 -2.34 26.53 1.05
C ASP A 162 -2.49 25.38 2.05
N PRO A 163 -1.91 25.44 3.27
CA PRO A 163 -1.99 24.35 4.23
C PRO A 163 -3.41 24.02 4.71
N ASN A 164 -4.39 24.90 4.48
CA ASN A 164 -5.77 24.70 4.89
C ASN A 164 -6.63 23.98 3.83
N VAL A 165 -6.16 23.91 2.59
CA VAL A 165 -6.85 23.19 1.50
C VAL A 165 -6.45 21.73 1.53
N MET A 166 -7.41 20.80 1.57
CA MET A 166 -7.15 19.35 1.52
C MET A 166 -6.11 18.90 2.57
N LYS A 167 -6.23 19.41 3.81
CA LYS A 167 -5.24 19.25 4.88
C LYS A 167 -4.89 17.80 5.20
N MET A 168 -5.88 16.91 5.18
CA MET A 168 -5.73 15.48 5.50
C MET A 168 -6.24 14.64 4.34
N ARG A 169 -5.55 13.53 4.00
CA ARG A 169 -6.07 12.52 3.08
C ARG A 169 -7.32 11.87 3.65
N THR A 170 -7.21 11.43 4.90
CA THR A 170 -8.27 10.79 5.67
C THR A 170 -8.31 11.47 7.03
N ASN A 171 -9.44 12.08 7.37
CA ASN A 171 -9.69 12.70 8.67
C ASN A 171 -10.46 11.73 9.57
N GLN A 172 -10.13 11.73 10.87
CA GLN A 172 -10.79 10.93 11.90
C GLN A 172 -11.12 11.78 13.14
N LYS A 173 -11.18 13.10 12.98
CA LYS A 173 -11.40 14.02 14.10
C LYS A 173 -12.89 14.16 14.42
N ASP A 174 -13.25 13.88 15.67
CA ASP A 174 -14.60 14.04 16.19
C ASP A 174 -15.14 15.47 16.00
N GLY A 175 -16.41 15.57 15.63
CA GLY A 175 -17.13 16.84 15.45
C GLY A 175 -16.93 17.52 14.10
N GLU A 176 -16.17 16.91 13.19
CA GLU A 176 -16.02 17.35 11.80
C GLU A 176 -16.78 16.39 10.86
N ASP A 177 -17.22 16.89 9.70
CA ASP A 177 -17.73 16.02 8.62
C ASP A 177 -16.55 15.29 8.00
N LEU A 178 -16.39 14.01 8.32
CA LEU A 178 -15.20 13.24 7.93
C LEU A 178 -15.09 13.05 6.42
N VAL A 179 -16.21 13.09 5.69
CA VAL A 179 -16.22 12.97 4.22
C VAL A 179 -15.72 14.26 3.58
N LEU A 180 -16.32 15.41 3.94
CA LEU A 180 -15.96 16.71 3.35
C LEU A 180 -14.56 17.19 3.77
N THR A 181 -14.09 16.78 4.94
CA THR A 181 -12.77 17.17 5.46
C THR A 181 -11.65 16.20 5.09
N SER A 182 -11.97 15.08 4.44
CA SER A 182 -11.01 14.14 3.86
C SER A 182 -10.74 14.46 2.39
N ALA A 183 -9.48 14.49 2.00
CA ALA A 183 -9.07 14.74 0.61
C ALA A 183 -9.17 13.50 -0.30
N GLY A 184 -9.33 12.30 0.30
CA GLY A 184 -9.61 11.06 -0.42
C GLY A 184 -10.82 11.19 -1.35
N ASN A 185 -10.75 10.55 -2.50
CA ASN A 185 -11.68 10.74 -3.62
C ASN A 185 -12.70 9.60 -3.74
N TYR A 186 -13.17 9.12 -2.59
CA TYR A 186 -14.21 8.08 -2.49
C TYR A 186 -15.63 8.65 -2.55
N TYR A 187 -15.77 9.96 -2.33
CA TYR A 187 -17.02 10.69 -2.34
C TYR A 187 -16.92 11.95 -3.20
N GLY A 188 -18.03 12.41 -3.75
CA GLY A 188 -18.12 13.67 -4.46
C GLY A 188 -17.79 14.88 -3.56
N PRO A 189 -17.36 16.03 -4.14
CA PRO A 189 -17.05 17.28 -3.41
C PRO A 189 -18.14 17.76 -2.45
N ASP A 190 -19.38 17.40 -2.74
CA ASP A 190 -20.61 17.95 -2.21
C ASP A 190 -21.44 16.88 -1.49
N VAL A 191 -20.86 15.70 -1.23
CA VAL A 191 -21.48 14.63 -0.47
C VAL A 191 -21.05 14.78 0.98
N THR A 192 -22.01 14.97 1.87
CA THR A 192 -21.76 15.03 3.32
C THR A 192 -21.61 13.63 3.93
N GLN A 193 -21.00 13.55 5.10
CA GLN A 193 -20.94 12.31 5.88
C GLN A 193 -22.34 11.76 6.16
N ALA A 194 -23.28 12.62 6.59
CA ALA A 194 -24.64 12.21 6.93
C ALA A 194 -25.39 11.61 5.73
N GLU A 195 -25.29 12.24 4.55
CA GLU A 195 -25.93 11.72 3.33
C GLU A 195 -25.31 10.36 2.92
N ALA A 196 -23.98 10.20 3.05
CA ALA A 196 -23.31 8.94 2.75
C ALA A 196 -23.76 7.81 3.70
N GLU A 197 -23.77 8.06 5.00
CA GLU A 197 -24.23 7.11 6.01
C GLU A 197 -25.68 6.70 5.78
N GLU A 198 -26.57 7.68 5.53
CA GLU A 198 -27.97 7.44 5.21
C GLU A 198 -28.13 6.62 3.93
N PHE A 199 -27.38 6.96 2.87
CA PHE A 199 -27.43 6.26 1.59
C PHE A 199 -27.20 4.75 1.74
N TYR A 200 -26.18 4.36 2.52
CA TYR A 200 -25.85 2.95 2.73
C TYR A 200 -26.73 2.29 3.78
N ALA A 201 -27.13 3.01 4.84
CA ALA A 201 -28.04 2.48 5.86
C ALA A 201 -29.38 2.04 5.25
N GLN A 202 -29.94 2.84 4.33
CA GLN A 202 -31.21 2.52 3.64
C GLN A 202 -31.11 1.31 2.69
N ARG A 203 -29.90 0.99 2.22
CA ARG A 203 -29.66 -0.09 1.23
C ARG A 203 -29.18 -1.38 1.87
N LYS A 204 -28.70 -1.32 3.12
CA LYS A 204 -28.24 -2.49 3.86
C LYS A 204 -29.41 -3.47 4.08
N PRO A 205 -29.37 -4.69 3.54
CA PRO A 205 -30.44 -5.66 3.78
C PRO A 205 -30.52 -6.00 5.27
N ALA A 206 -31.72 -5.88 5.85
CA ALA A 206 -31.95 -6.32 7.21
C ALA A 206 -31.76 -7.84 7.31
N ALA A 207 -30.89 -8.29 8.21
CA ALA A 207 -30.66 -9.69 8.55
C ALA A 207 -30.18 -10.63 7.40
N ASP A 208 -29.44 -10.11 6.41
CA ASP A 208 -28.74 -10.98 5.44
C ASP A 208 -27.56 -11.71 6.14
N PRO A 209 -27.55 -13.06 6.21
CA PRO A 209 -26.47 -13.82 6.84
C PRO A 209 -25.17 -13.84 6.00
N ARG A 210 -25.23 -13.34 4.75
CA ARG A 210 -24.13 -13.31 3.77
C ARG A 210 -24.08 -11.95 3.05
N PRO A 211 -23.94 -10.83 3.77
CA PRO A 211 -23.99 -9.49 3.18
C PRO A 211 -22.83 -9.29 2.20
N ILE A 212 -23.09 -8.57 1.11
CA ILE A 212 -22.03 -8.03 0.25
C ILE A 212 -21.29 -6.90 0.97
N MET A 213 -20.03 -6.65 0.58
CA MET A 213 -19.27 -5.47 1.01
C MET A 213 -19.78 -4.20 0.29
N MET A 214 -20.95 -3.74 0.69
CA MET A 214 -21.66 -2.63 0.04
C MET A 214 -20.79 -1.37 -0.04
N GLY A 215 -20.72 -0.77 -1.23
CA GLY A 215 -19.94 0.44 -1.48
C GLY A 215 -18.43 0.24 -1.61
N MET A 216 -17.93 -1.00 -1.56
CA MET A 216 -16.48 -1.28 -1.58
C MET A 216 -15.78 -0.81 -2.87
N ASN A 217 -16.42 -0.95 -4.02
CA ASN A 217 -15.82 -0.70 -5.34
C ASN A 217 -16.49 0.45 -6.11
N SER A 218 -16.86 1.54 -5.43
CA SER A 218 -17.55 2.66 -6.06
C SER A 218 -17.12 4.01 -5.48
N ARG A 219 -17.33 5.07 -6.27
CA ARG A 219 -17.37 6.44 -5.75
C ARG A 219 -18.82 6.87 -5.58
N LEU A 220 -19.19 7.32 -4.39
CA LEU A 220 -20.52 7.90 -4.15
C LEU A 220 -20.52 9.36 -4.62
N VAL A 221 -21.39 9.71 -5.57
CA VAL A 221 -21.45 11.05 -6.16
C VAL A 221 -22.89 11.55 -6.21
N ARG A 222 -23.06 12.87 -6.30
CA ARG A 222 -24.32 13.47 -6.71
C ARG A 222 -24.43 13.42 -8.24
N GLY A 223 -25.39 12.67 -8.74
CA GLY A 223 -25.65 12.53 -10.16
C GLY A 223 -26.26 13.79 -10.78
N GLN A 224 -26.44 13.77 -12.09
CA GLN A 224 -26.94 14.93 -12.87
C GLN A 224 -28.34 15.43 -12.46
N PHE A 225 -29.13 14.60 -11.78
CA PHE A 225 -30.47 14.94 -11.30
C PHE A 225 -30.52 15.30 -9.81
N GLY A 226 -29.35 15.44 -9.16
CA GLY A 226 -29.25 15.85 -7.75
C GLY A 226 -29.33 14.72 -6.73
N PHE A 227 -29.63 13.49 -7.16
CA PHE A 227 -29.66 12.30 -6.30
C PHE A 227 -28.27 11.67 -6.17
N LEU A 228 -28.01 11.03 -5.03
CA LEU A 228 -26.79 10.25 -4.85
C LEU A 228 -26.84 8.93 -5.64
N GLU A 229 -25.73 8.62 -6.30
CA GLU A 229 -25.51 7.39 -7.05
C GLU A 229 -24.07 6.89 -6.95
N GLU A 230 -23.86 5.60 -7.22
CA GLU A 230 -22.55 4.98 -7.18
C GLU A 230 -21.93 4.89 -8.57
N ASN A 231 -20.82 5.58 -8.76
CA ASN A 231 -19.95 5.38 -9.92
C ASN A 231 -19.07 4.16 -9.67
N VAL A 232 -19.58 2.99 -10.03
CA VAL A 232 -18.91 1.69 -9.85
C VAL A 232 -17.60 1.63 -10.65
N TRP A 233 -16.56 1.11 -10.01
CA TRP A 233 -15.23 0.90 -10.58
C TRP A 233 -15.19 -0.43 -11.33
N ARG A 234 -15.31 -0.35 -12.66
CA ARG A 234 -15.41 -1.51 -13.55
C ARG A 234 -15.01 -1.16 -14.98
N GLU A 235 -14.86 -2.17 -15.83
CA GLU A 235 -14.76 -1.99 -17.28
C GLU A 235 -15.95 -1.18 -17.81
N GLY A 236 -15.68 -0.16 -18.61
CA GLY A 236 -16.69 0.79 -19.10
C GLY A 236 -17.29 1.74 -18.04
N GLY A 237 -16.84 1.66 -16.78
CA GLY A 237 -17.21 2.58 -15.70
C GLY A 237 -16.07 3.52 -15.29
N LEU A 238 -16.12 4.02 -14.06
CA LEU A 238 -15.02 4.79 -13.48
C LEU A 238 -13.78 3.88 -13.37
N TYR A 239 -12.60 4.41 -13.72
CA TYR A 239 -11.33 3.66 -13.89
C TYR A 239 -11.30 2.62 -15.02
N GLY A 240 -12.32 2.59 -15.90
CA GLY A 240 -12.44 1.58 -16.96
C GLY A 240 -11.19 1.41 -17.84
N ALA A 241 -10.47 2.49 -18.16
CA ALA A 241 -9.25 2.42 -18.97
C ALA A 241 -8.13 1.60 -18.29
N ALA A 242 -7.89 1.80 -17.00
CA ALA A 242 -6.91 1.02 -16.24
C ALA A 242 -7.40 -0.41 -16.03
N ILE A 243 -8.69 -0.60 -15.69
CA ILE A 243 -9.30 -1.91 -15.47
C ILE A 243 -9.26 -2.77 -16.75
N THR A 244 -9.46 -2.20 -17.93
CA THR A 244 -9.31 -2.93 -19.20
C THR A 244 -7.87 -3.42 -19.41
N GLN A 245 -6.84 -2.66 -19.00
CA GLN A 245 -5.46 -3.16 -19.04
C GLN A 245 -5.24 -4.29 -18.03
N ILE A 246 -5.79 -4.17 -16.82
CA ILE A 246 -5.76 -5.24 -15.81
C ILE A 246 -6.38 -6.52 -16.41
N ILE A 247 -7.60 -6.43 -16.96
CA ILE A 247 -8.31 -7.57 -17.57
C ILE A 247 -7.48 -8.20 -18.69
N LYS A 248 -6.92 -7.41 -19.60
CA LYS A 248 -6.08 -7.90 -20.70
C LYS A 248 -4.93 -8.79 -20.19
N HIS A 249 -4.24 -8.36 -19.14
CA HIS A 249 -3.13 -9.13 -18.57
C HIS A 249 -3.60 -10.34 -17.77
N LEU A 250 -4.73 -10.25 -17.04
CA LEU A 250 -5.36 -11.40 -16.40
C LEU A 250 -5.79 -12.45 -17.43
N GLU A 251 -6.35 -12.06 -18.58
CA GLU A 251 -6.72 -12.98 -19.65
C GLU A 251 -5.49 -13.69 -20.24
N ALA A 252 -4.39 -12.96 -20.44
CA ALA A 252 -3.12 -13.51 -20.88
C ALA A 252 -2.50 -14.49 -19.87
N ALA A 253 -2.80 -14.36 -18.58
CA ALA A 253 -2.34 -15.26 -17.52
C ALA A 253 -3.05 -16.63 -17.54
N ILE A 254 -4.31 -16.70 -17.98
CA ILE A 254 -5.17 -17.92 -17.91
C ILE A 254 -4.51 -19.18 -18.52
N PRO A 255 -3.91 -19.14 -19.74
CA PRO A 255 -3.29 -20.32 -20.34
C PRO A 255 -2.13 -20.90 -19.53
N PHE A 256 -1.52 -20.09 -18.67
CA PHE A 256 -0.37 -20.44 -17.84
C PHE A 256 -0.73 -20.80 -16.40
N ALA A 257 -2.02 -20.71 -16.03
CA ALA A 257 -2.49 -21.14 -14.72
C ALA A 257 -2.04 -22.57 -14.40
N GLU A 258 -1.66 -22.82 -13.16
CA GLU A 258 -1.04 -24.09 -12.71
C GLU A 258 -2.05 -25.24 -12.67
N ASN A 259 -3.33 -24.92 -12.52
CA ASN A 259 -4.42 -25.88 -12.50
C ASN A 259 -5.76 -25.22 -12.90
N PRO A 260 -6.82 -26.00 -13.16
CA PRO A 260 -8.14 -25.46 -13.53
C PRO A 260 -8.77 -24.54 -12.48
N ASP A 261 -8.52 -24.78 -11.19
CA ASP A 261 -9.09 -23.96 -10.11
C ASP A 261 -8.50 -22.54 -10.14
N GLN A 262 -7.18 -22.41 -10.27
CA GLN A 262 -6.49 -21.12 -10.42
C GLN A 262 -6.93 -20.38 -11.70
N ALA A 263 -7.07 -21.10 -12.82
CA ALA A 263 -7.59 -20.50 -14.05
C ALA A 263 -9.01 -19.94 -13.85
N ALA A 264 -9.84 -20.64 -13.08
CA ALA A 264 -11.19 -20.23 -12.79
C ALA A 264 -11.24 -19.08 -11.76
N VAL A 265 -10.29 -18.98 -10.81
CA VAL A 265 -10.10 -17.80 -9.95
C VAL A 265 -9.84 -16.55 -10.80
N ILE A 266 -8.91 -16.64 -11.75
CA ILE A 266 -8.57 -15.53 -12.66
C ILE A 266 -9.79 -15.10 -13.48
N ARG A 267 -10.54 -16.07 -14.05
CA ARG A 267 -11.78 -15.77 -14.80
C ARG A 267 -12.84 -15.08 -13.94
N ARG A 268 -13.01 -15.51 -12.69
CA ARG A 268 -13.97 -14.90 -11.78
C ARG A 268 -13.57 -13.47 -11.40
N LEU A 269 -12.28 -13.21 -11.22
CA LEU A 269 -11.79 -11.85 -11.01
C LEU A 269 -12.03 -10.95 -12.23
N ILE A 270 -11.83 -11.48 -13.44
CA ILE A 270 -12.17 -10.76 -14.68
C ILE A 270 -13.68 -10.46 -14.73
N GLU A 271 -14.54 -11.41 -14.36
CA GLU A 271 -15.99 -11.20 -14.29
C GLU A 271 -16.35 -10.06 -13.32
N PHE A 272 -15.72 -10.03 -12.14
CA PHE A 272 -15.88 -8.92 -11.19
C PHE A 272 -15.46 -7.59 -11.81
N TYR A 273 -14.28 -7.51 -12.42
CA TYR A 273 -13.82 -6.26 -13.05
C TYR A 273 -14.70 -5.80 -14.21
N ARG A 274 -15.29 -6.74 -14.96
CA ARG A 274 -16.22 -6.41 -16.05
C ARG A 274 -17.55 -5.87 -15.56
N THR A 275 -18.10 -6.49 -14.53
CA THR A 275 -19.47 -6.22 -14.07
C THR A 275 -19.53 -5.17 -12.97
N GLY A 276 -18.50 -5.12 -12.12
CA GLY A 276 -18.47 -4.39 -10.86
C GLY A 276 -19.34 -5.04 -9.77
N ASP A 277 -19.81 -6.27 -9.95
CA ASP A 277 -20.77 -6.91 -9.06
C ASP A 277 -20.10 -7.46 -7.78
N LEU A 278 -20.51 -6.94 -6.62
CA LEU A 278 -19.91 -7.30 -5.33
C LEU A 278 -20.20 -8.75 -4.91
N ARG A 279 -21.31 -9.34 -5.36
CA ARG A 279 -21.56 -10.77 -5.10
C ARG A 279 -20.58 -11.65 -5.88
N THR A 280 -20.21 -11.23 -7.09
CA THR A 280 -19.17 -11.87 -7.91
C THR A 280 -17.81 -11.77 -7.23
N PHE A 281 -17.52 -10.68 -6.52
CA PHE A 281 -16.33 -10.57 -5.67
C PHE A 281 -16.34 -11.53 -4.48
N ASP A 282 -17.48 -11.76 -3.82
CA ASP A 282 -17.61 -12.80 -2.80
C ASP A 282 -17.32 -14.19 -3.41
N HIS A 283 -17.89 -14.49 -4.58
CA HIS A 283 -17.66 -15.75 -5.28
C HIS A 283 -16.20 -15.93 -5.71
N TYR A 284 -15.55 -14.85 -6.17
CA TYR A 284 -14.10 -14.81 -6.41
C TYR A 284 -13.34 -15.17 -5.14
N SER A 285 -13.67 -14.53 -4.02
CA SER A 285 -12.99 -14.74 -2.74
C SER A 285 -13.12 -16.18 -2.25
N ILE A 286 -14.32 -16.76 -2.30
CA ILE A 286 -14.58 -18.16 -1.95
C ILE A 286 -13.77 -19.11 -2.84
N GLN A 287 -13.70 -18.81 -4.14
CA GLN A 287 -12.97 -19.62 -5.09
C GLN A 287 -11.46 -19.52 -4.89
N TRP A 288 -10.96 -18.32 -4.61
CA TRP A 288 -9.56 -18.05 -4.26
C TRP A 288 -9.15 -18.79 -2.99
N LEU A 289 -10.00 -18.84 -1.97
CA LEU A 289 -9.76 -19.61 -0.74
C LEU A 289 -9.61 -21.12 -1.01
N LYS A 290 -10.38 -21.66 -1.97
CA LYS A 290 -10.32 -23.08 -2.35
C LYS A 290 -9.05 -23.44 -3.11
N ASP A 291 -8.41 -22.49 -3.79
CA ASP A 291 -7.12 -22.73 -4.42
C ASP A 291 -5.99 -22.75 -3.37
N VAL A 292 -5.79 -23.93 -2.79
CA VAL A 292 -4.72 -24.20 -1.82
C VAL A 292 -3.49 -24.87 -2.45
N LYS A 293 -3.63 -25.40 -3.67
CA LYS A 293 -2.64 -26.26 -4.34
C LYS A 293 -1.66 -25.48 -5.22
N SER A 294 -2.07 -24.32 -5.75
CA SER A 294 -1.18 -23.49 -6.56
C SER A 294 0.06 -23.03 -5.78
N ASN A 295 1.18 -22.97 -6.49
CA ASN A 295 2.43 -22.44 -5.98
C ASN A 295 2.49 -20.91 -6.14
N VAL A 296 2.01 -20.39 -7.27
CA VAL A 296 1.82 -18.97 -7.53
C VAL A 296 0.45 -18.54 -6.99
N ASP A 297 0.42 -17.43 -6.27
CA ASP A 297 -0.82 -16.82 -5.77
C ASP A 297 -0.76 -15.30 -5.98
N PHE A 298 -1.90 -14.64 -5.92
CA PHE A 298 -1.97 -13.20 -6.12
C PHE A 298 -3.21 -12.57 -5.47
N VAL A 299 -3.08 -11.29 -5.14
CA VAL A 299 -4.17 -10.38 -4.81
C VAL A 299 -4.16 -9.29 -5.87
N ASN A 300 -5.32 -8.91 -6.40
CA ASN A 300 -5.46 -7.82 -7.36
C ASN A 300 -6.92 -7.34 -7.31
N GLY A 301 -7.19 -6.20 -6.67
CA GLY A 301 -8.55 -5.75 -6.43
C GLY A 301 -8.65 -4.55 -5.50
N PHE A 302 -9.88 -4.22 -5.12
CA PHE A 302 -10.18 -3.24 -4.06
C PHE A 302 -10.32 -4.00 -2.76
N ILE A 303 -9.36 -3.88 -1.84
CA ILE A 303 -9.21 -4.83 -0.72
C ILE A 303 -9.43 -4.17 0.64
N GLU A 304 -8.61 -3.18 0.99
CA GLU A 304 -8.55 -2.60 2.33
C GLU A 304 -9.24 -1.23 2.39
N SER A 305 -10.02 -0.97 3.45
CA SER A 305 -10.82 0.26 3.56
C SER A 305 -10.23 1.36 4.43
N TYR A 306 -8.93 1.27 4.77
CA TYR A 306 -8.26 2.25 5.65
C TYR A 306 -8.23 3.67 5.07
N GLY A 307 -8.22 3.81 3.75
CA GLY A 307 -8.20 5.13 3.09
C GLY A 307 -9.53 5.88 3.18
N ASP A 308 -10.64 5.17 3.41
CA ASP A 308 -11.97 5.77 3.54
C ASP A 308 -12.24 6.18 5.00
N PRO A 309 -12.56 7.46 5.28
CA PRO A 309 -12.93 7.88 6.64
C PRO A 309 -14.11 7.12 7.24
N LEU A 310 -15.01 6.56 6.42
CA LEU A 310 -16.14 5.75 6.87
C LEU A 310 -15.87 4.24 6.81
N GLY A 311 -14.68 3.81 6.36
CA GLY A 311 -14.29 2.41 6.28
C GLY A 311 -15.10 1.54 5.30
N MET A 312 -15.78 2.15 4.32
CA MET A 312 -16.65 1.45 3.37
C MET A 312 -16.00 1.15 2.02
N LYS A 313 -15.19 2.08 1.49
CA LYS A 313 -14.57 2.00 0.17
C LYS A 313 -13.18 1.43 0.32
N ALA A 314 -12.81 0.54 -0.58
CA ALA A 314 -11.50 -0.09 -0.53
C ALA A 314 -10.50 0.55 -1.51
N SER A 315 -9.27 0.76 -1.05
CA SER A 315 -8.15 1.12 -1.92
C SER A 315 -7.81 -0.03 -2.85
N TRP A 316 -7.33 0.30 -4.04
CA TRP A 316 -6.85 -0.69 -5.00
C TRP A 316 -5.43 -1.13 -4.64
N GLU A 317 -5.20 -2.44 -4.55
CA GLU A 317 -3.90 -3.02 -4.28
C GLU A 317 -3.65 -4.30 -5.08
N SER A 318 -2.38 -4.65 -5.24
CA SER A 318 -2.00 -5.93 -5.81
C SER A 318 -0.64 -6.41 -5.30
N ILE A 319 -0.56 -7.73 -5.10
CA ILE A 319 0.68 -8.45 -4.85
C ILE A 319 0.65 -9.74 -5.66
N VAL A 320 1.75 -10.03 -6.35
CA VAL A 320 1.98 -11.34 -6.97
C VAL A 320 3.05 -12.04 -6.18
N ASN A 321 2.83 -13.29 -5.85
CA ASN A 321 3.73 -14.05 -5.00
C ASN A 321 3.78 -15.52 -5.40
N PHE A 322 4.74 -16.23 -4.83
CA PHE A 322 4.78 -17.69 -4.89
C PHE A 322 5.20 -18.25 -3.54
N LYS A 323 4.83 -19.50 -3.27
CA LYS A 323 5.11 -20.17 -2.00
C LYS A 323 6.61 -20.31 -1.77
N ASP A 324 7.06 -19.90 -0.59
CA ASP A 324 8.35 -20.33 -0.03
C ASP A 324 8.13 -21.72 0.59
N VAL A 325 8.56 -22.77 -0.14
CA VAL A 325 8.32 -24.16 0.29
C VAL A 325 8.99 -24.46 1.63
N ALA A 326 10.22 -24.01 1.84
CA ALA A 326 10.98 -24.32 3.04
C ALA A 326 10.43 -23.58 4.27
N ALA A 327 10.03 -22.32 4.13
CA ALA A 327 9.41 -21.59 5.22
C ALA A 327 7.96 -22.00 5.47
N THR A 328 7.24 -22.43 4.43
CA THR A 328 5.86 -22.92 4.57
C THR A 328 5.77 -24.21 5.39
N GLU A 329 6.75 -25.12 5.31
CA GLU A 329 6.79 -26.31 6.18
C GLU A 329 6.75 -25.94 7.68
N ARG A 330 7.45 -24.85 8.07
CA ARG A 330 7.40 -24.33 9.45
C ARG A 330 6.02 -23.77 9.80
N ALA A 331 5.43 -22.96 8.92
CA ALA A 331 4.10 -22.40 9.11
C ALA A 331 2.99 -23.48 9.14
N HIS A 332 3.16 -24.57 8.38
CA HIS A 332 2.22 -25.70 8.38
C HIS A 332 2.16 -26.38 9.75
N THR A 333 3.31 -26.52 10.43
CA THR A 333 3.36 -27.06 11.79
C THR A 333 2.54 -26.20 12.77
N LEU A 334 2.60 -24.87 12.65
CA LEU A 334 1.76 -23.97 13.45
C LEU A 334 0.27 -24.15 13.15
N ALA A 335 -0.10 -24.24 11.86
CA ALA A 335 -1.48 -24.43 11.44
C ALA A 335 -2.09 -25.75 11.96
N LEU A 336 -1.33 -26.86 11.93
CA LEU A 336 -1.76 -28.15 12.49
C LEU A 336 -2.01 -28.10 14.01
N ASN A 337 -1.32 -27.20 14.71
CA ASN A 337 -1.44 -27.03 16.16
C ASN A 337 -2.36 -25.85 16.55
N ALA A 338 -3.11 -25.26 15.60
CA ALA A 338 -3.96 -24.10 15.87
C ALA A 338 -4.95 -24.34 17.02
N GLN A 339 -5.55 -25.54 17.11
CA GLN A 339 -6.45 -25.89 18.22
C GLN A 339 -5.70 -25.95 19.56
N TRP A 340 -4.47 -26.47 19.56
CA TRP A 340 -3.67 -26.52 20.78
C TRP A 340 -3.43 -25.12 21.34
N PHE A 341 -3.10 -24.15 20.48
CA PHE A 341 -2.92 -22.75 20.90
C PHE A 341 -4.22 -22.13 21.41
N GLU A 342 -5.36 -22.40 20.77
CA GLU A 342 -6.67 -21.91 21.20
C GLU A 342 -7.03 -22.45 22.59
N ASP A 343 -6.83 -23.76 22.81
CA ASP A 343 -7.14 -24.44 24.07
C ASP A 343 -6.25 -23.93 25.22
N HIS A 344 -4.97 -23.67 24.95
CA HIS A 344 -3.99 -23.18 25.92
C HIS A 344 -3.89 -21.66 26.01
N SER A 345 -4.72 -20.93 25.26
CA SER A 345 -4.79 -19.47 25.33
C SER A 345 -5.17 -19.02 26.75
N PRO A 346 -4.56 -17.95 27.29
CA PRO A 346 -4.87 -17.45 28.63
C PRO A 346 -6.22 -16.70 28.71
N VAL A 347 -6.91 -16.53 27.58
CA VAL A 347 -8.22 -15.85 27.54
C VAL A 347 -9.29 -16.66 28.27
N ASP A 348 -10.31 -15.97 28.75
CA ASP A 348 -11.49 -16.59 29.35
C ASP A 348 -12.07 -17.67 28.40
N PRO A 349 -12.37 -18.89 28.89
CA PRO A 349 -12.92 -19.97 28.07
C PRO A 349 -14.14 -19.60 27.23
N ARG A 350 -14.96 -18.62 27.66
CA ARG A 350 -16.15 -18.18 26.90
C ARG A 350 -15.82 -17.51 25.57
N PHE A 351 -14.58 -17.05 25.39
CA PHE A 351 -14.11 -16.43 24.16
C PHE A 351 -13.35 -17.39 23.24
N LYS A 352 -13.07 -18.62 23.70
CA LYS A 352 -12.34 -19.63 22.92
C LYS A 352 -13.26 -20.29 21.89
N LYS A 353 -12.72 -20.55 20.70
CA LYS A 353 -13.39 -21.36 19.67
C LYS A 353 -13.32 -22.83 20.04
N LYS A 354 -14.49 -23.49 20.05
CA LYS A 354 -14.57 -24.95 20.26
C LYS A 354 -13.84 -25.76 19.19
N GLU A 355 -13.90 -25.29 17.95
CA GLU A 355 -13.20 -25.87 16.81
C GLU A 355 -12.62 -24.75 15.97
N VAL A 356 -11.29 -24.68 15.86
CA VAL A 356 -10.60 -23.79 14.93
C VAL A 356 -10.68 -24.40 13.54
N LYS A 357 -11.31 -23.68 12.59
CA LYS A 357 -11.47 -24.12 11.20
C LYS A 357 -10.64 -23.25 10.26
N GLY A 358 -10.01 -23.90 9.26
CA GLY A 358 -9.65 -23.26 8.00
C GLY A 358 -8.51 -22.23 8.04
N VAL A 359 -7.47 -22.46 8.84
CA VAL A 359 -6.25 -21.61 8.80
C VAL A 359 -5.26 -22.21 7.79
N SER A 360 -5.22 -21.67 6.58
CA SER A 360 -4.09 -21.91 5.68
C SER A 360 -3.01 -20.88 5.98
N ALA A 361 -2.01 -21.28 6.76
CA ALA A 361 -0.80 -20.49 6.95
C ALA A 361 0.20 -20.82 5.84
N LYS A 362 0.63 -19.81 5.09
CA LYS A 362 1.66 -19.95 4.06
C LYS A 362 2.72 -18.88 4.25
N VAL A 363 3.96 -19.24 3.94
CA VAL A 363 5.02 -18.25 3.76
C VAL A 363 5.22 -18.05 2.28
N ILE A 364 5.27 -16.80 1.84
CA ILE A 364 5.31 -16.43 0.43
C ILE A 364 6.50 -15.52 0.14
N THR A 365 7.01 -15.62 -1.09
CA THR A 365 7.96 -14.69 -1.67
C THR A 365 7.21 -13.72 -2.57
N ALA A 366 7.22 -12.43 -2.24
CA ALA A 366 6.65 -11.40 -3.10
C ALA A 366 7.49 -11.27 -4.38
N ALA A 367 6.84 -11.36 -5.54
CA ALA A 367 7.44 -11.15 -6.85
C ALA A 367 7.28 -9.69 -7.32
N ILE A 368 6.12 -9.07 -7.06
CA ILE A 368 5.89 -7.64 -7.30
C ILE A 368 4.83 -7.11 -6.34
N LEU A 369 4.87 -5.79 -6.11
CA LEU A 369 3.94 -5.03 -5.31
C LEU A 369 3.36 -3.89 -6.16
N ALA A 370 2.07 -3.57 -6.00
CA ALA A 370 1.42 -2.45 -6.64
C ALA A 370 0.23 -1.92 -5.83
N GLY A 371 -0.24 -0.73 -6.18
CA GLY A 371 -1.33 -0.07 -5.46
C GLY A 371 -0.94 0.17 -4.00
N ASP A 372 -1.86 -0.08 -3.07
CA ASP A 372 -1.67 0.30 -1.66
C ASP A 372 -0.63 -0.57 -0.91
N LEU A 373 -0.09 -1.59 -1.60
CA LEU A 373 1.05 -2.38 -1.15
C LEU A 373 2.39 -1.87 -1.70
N TYR A 374 2.45 -0.74 -2.42
CA TYR A 374 3.68 -0.19 -2.99
C TYR A 374 3.76 1.35 -2.89
N PRO A 375 4.94 1.92 -2.55
CA PRO A 375 6.16 1.25 -2.08
C PRO A 375 6.17 0.93 -0.57
N SER A 376 5.28 1.55 0.22
CA SER A 376 5.06 1.16 1.62
C SER A 376 4.18 -0.09 1.64
N THR A 377 4.60 -1.13 2.35
CA THR A 377 3.97 -2.46 2.24
C THR A 377 3.88 -3.16 3.59
N ALA A 378 3.03 -4.19 3.67
CA ALA A 378 2.89 -5.04 4.84
C ALA A 378 3.86 -6.23 4.81
N ILE A 379 4.13 -6.83 5.98
CA ILE A 379 4.89 -8.09 6.10
C ILE A 379 4.00 -9.33 6.16
N GLY A 380 2.68 -9.14 6.29
CA GLY A 380 1.70 -10.22 6.30
C GLY A 380 0.32 -9.72 5.88
N ILE A 381 -0.47 -10.63 5.31
CA ILE A 381 -1.79 -10.34 4.74
C ILE A 381 -2.76 -11.44 5.20
N ASN A 382 -3.98 -11.08 5.58
CA ASN A 382 -5.00 -12.02 6.03
C ASN A 382 -6.35 -11.74 5.34
N LEU A 383 -6.70 -12.53 4.34
CA LEU A 383 -7.83 -12.27 3.45
C LEU A 383 -8.75 -13.50 3.29
N PRO A 384 -10.00 -13.29 2.82
CA PRO A 384 -10.66 -12.01 2.50
C PRO A 384 -11.14 -11.25 3.74
N ASN A 385 -11.62 -10.01 3.55
CA ASN A 385 -12.18 -9.14 4.60
C ASN A 385 -13.67 -9.40 4.90
N SER A 386 -14.38 -10.13 4.04
CA SER A 386 -15.80 -10.45 4.25
C SER A 386 -15.98 -11.46 5.39
N ASP A 387 -16.55 -11.00 6.52
CA ASP A 387 -16.71 -11.81 7.74
C ASP A 387 -17.48 -13.11 7.51
N TRP A 388 -18.55 -13.08 6.72
CA TRP A 388 -19.35 -14.29 6.46
C TRP A 388 -18.58 -15.28 5.59
N VAL A 389 -17.77 -14.81 4.64
CA VAL A 389 -16.90 -15.67 3.84
C VAL A 389 -15.86 -16.30 4.74
N ARG A 390 -15.24 -15.54 5.66
CA ARG A 390 -14.28 -16.06 6.63
C ARG A 390 -14.91 -17.10 7.56
N ARG A 391 -16.10 -16.81 8.08
CA ARG A 391 -16.86 -17.70 8.97
C ARG A 391 -17.19 -19.03 8.29
N ASP A 392 -17.65 -19.00 7.04
CA ASP A 392 -18.20 -20.17 6.36
C ASP A 392 -17.13 -20.95 5.54
N PHE A 393 -16.07 -20.27 5.07
CA PHE A 393 -15.08 -20.82 4.13
C PHE A 393 -13.61 -20.68 4.59
N GLY A 394 -13.34 -19.96 5.68
CA GLY A 394 -11.99 -19.76 6.22
C GLY A 394 -11.25 -18.56 5.61
N SER A 395 -9.93 -18.51 5.83
CA SER A 395 -9.08 -17.41 5.39
C SER A 395 -7.69 -17.89 4.98
N LYS A 396 -7.01 -17.14 4.12
CA LYS A 396 -5.58 -17.30 3.84
C LYS A 396 -4.82 -16.25 4.65
N SER A 397 -3.92 -16.72 5.52
CA SER A 397 -2.99 -15.87 6.26
C SER A 397 -1.59 -16.12 5.71
N VAL A 398 -0.96 -15.08 5.20
CA VAL A 398 0.37 -15.19 4.57
C VAL A 398 1.38 -14.28 5.26
N THR A 399 2.60 -14.79 5.41
CA THR A 399 3.77 -14.00 5.82
C THR A 399 4.68 -13.83 4.61
N ILE A 400 5.13 -12.62 4.34
CA ILE A 400 5.96 -12.29 3.18
C ILE A 400 7.44 -12.33 3.61
N SER A 401 8.10 -13.46 3.39
CA SER A 401 9.42 -13.73 3.96
C SER A 401 10.50 -12.82 3.39
N ASN A 402 10.52 -12.62 2.08
CA ASN A 402 11.57 -11.83 1.43
C ASN A 402 11.50 -10.33 1.75
N LEU A 403 10.33 -9.81 2.12
CA LEU A 403 10.20 -8.44 2.63
C LEU A 403 10.67 -8.34 4.08
N THR A 404 10.28 -9.30 4.93
CA THR A 404 10.75 -9.39 6.32
C THR A 404 12.27 -9.49 6.38
N ASP A 405 12.85 -10.34 5.52
CA ASP A 405 14.29 -10.51 5.36
C ASP A 405 14.99 -9.23 4.87
N ALA A 406 14.39 -8.51 3.92
CA ALA A 406 14.93 -7.25 3.44
C ALA A 406 14.95 -6.18 4.54
N TYR A 407 13.90 -6.09 5.37
CA TYR A 407 13.88 -5.21 6.54
C TYR A 407 14.98 -5.55 7.54
N ALA A 408 15.09 -6.82 7.93
CA ALA A 408 16.12 -7.26 8.87
C ALA A 408 17.53 -6.96 8.34
N LYS A 409 17.83 -7.35 7.10
CA LYS A 409 19.13 -7.09 6.45
C LYS A 409 19.45 -5.61 6.28
N ALA A 410 18.46 -4.76 6.02
CA ALA A 410 18.67 -3.31 5.95
C ALA A 410 18.91 -2.67 7.32
N ALA A 411 18.33 -3.23 8.39
CA ALA A 411 18.50 -2.74 9.76
C ALA A 411 19.84 -3.16 10.40
N HIS A 412 20.41 -4.29 9.96
CA HIS A 412 21.71 -4.77 10.44
C HIS A 412 22.81 -3.73 10.21
N GLY A 413 23.51 -3.37 11.27
CA GLY A 413 24.60 -2.39 11.21
C GLY A 413 24.15 -0.93 11.11
N SER A 414 22.85 -0.63 11.24
CA SER A 414 22.33 0.75 11.30
C SER A 414 22.80 1.54 12.54
N GLY A 415 23.25 0.84 13.59
CA GLY A 415 23.68 1.45 14.86
C GLY A 415 22.55 1.63 15.87
N MET A 416 21.29 1.41 15.49
CA MET A 416 20.13 1.50 16.40
C MET A 416 20.24 0.51 17.56
N ASP A 417 20.70 -0.71 17.28
CA ASP A 417 20.93 -1.75 18.27
C ASP A 417 21.98 -1.34 19.31
N LYS A 418 23.05 -0.66 18.88
CA LYS A 418 24.13 -0.19 19.75
C LYS A 418 23.72 0.98 20.63
N GLU A 419 22.86 1.87 20.12
CA GLU A 419 22.44 3.08 20.83
C GLU A 419 21.39 2.78 21.90
N PHE A 420 20.43 1.89 21.62
CA PHE A 420 19.23 1.73 22.44
C PHE A 420 19.10 0.40 23.19
N ILE A 421 19.89 -0.63 22.87
CA ILE A 421 19.84 -1.88 23.63
C ILE A 421 20.59 -1.70 24.94
N ILE A 422 19.97 -2.15 26.03
CA ILE A 422 20.40 -1.93 27.41
C ILE A 422 21.85 -2.39 27.69
N ASP A 423 22.29 -3.49 27.08
CA ASP A 423 23.65 -4.01 27.24
C ASP A 423 24.08 -4.94 26.08
N GLU A 424 25.39 -5.18 25.99
CA GLU A 424 25.99 -6.03 24.96
C GLU A 424 25.53 -7.50 25.04
N PRO A 425 25.40 -8.15 26.21
CA PRO A 425 24.84 -9.50 26.29
C PRO A 425 23.44 -9.64 25.67
N THR A 426 22.53 -8.70 25.96
CA THR A 426 21.18 -8.66 25.38
C THR A 426 21.25 -8.42 23.88
N ARG A 427 22.12 -7.50 23.45
CA ARG A 427 22.37 -7.23 22.03
C ARG A 427 22.85 -8.47 21.28
N GLN A 428 23.75 -9.26 21.86
CA GLN A 428 24.22 -10.52 21.27
C GLN A 428 23.11 -11.58 21.17
N LEU A 429 22.18 -11.63 22.13
CA LEU A 429 20.99 -12.48 22.03
C LEU A 429 20.07 -12.04 20.89
N ILE A 430 19.83 -10.74 20.74
CA ILE A 430 19.01 -10.19 19.66
C ILE A 430 19.67 -10.47 18.29
N LEU A 431 20.97 -10.25 18.15
CA LEU A 431 21.68 -10.56 16.90
C LEU A 431 21.63 -12.05 16.53
N LYS A 432 21.58 -12.93 17.54
CA LYS A 432 21.56 -14.38 17.31
C LYS A 432 20.16 -14.94 17.02
N TYR A 433 19.13 -14.41 17.67
CA TYR A 433 17.78 -14.99 17.70
C TYR A 433 16.67 -14.05 17.19
N GLY A 434 16.95 -12.77 16.97
CA GLY A 434 15.94 -11.76 16.62
C GLY A 434 15.28 -11.98 15.26
N ASP A 435 16.05 -12.44 14.27
CA ASP A 435 15.54 -12.66 12.90
C ASP A 435 15.20 -14.13 12.59
N ARG A 436 15.43 -15.05 13.54
CA ARG A 436 15.40 -16.50 13.29
C ARG A 436 14.05 -17.15 13.54
#